data_AF-A0A0X8D3P4-F1
#
_entry.id   AF-A0A0X8D3P4-F1
#
_cell.length_a   1.000
_cell.length_b   1.000
_cell.length_c   1.000
_cell.angle_alpha   90.00
_cell.angle_beta   90.00
_cell.angle_gamma   90.00
#
_symmetry.space_group_name_H-M   'P 1'
#
loop_
_entity.id
_entity.type
_entity.pdbx_description
1 polymer ?
#
loop_
_entity_poly.entity_id
_entity_poly.type
_entity_poly.pdbx_seq_one_letter_code
_entity_poly.pdbx_strand_id
1 'polypeptide(L)' 'MKYFVLIPDKAKVRNMVCCLQSLLSQMNRTENLDKTVTGIRINKQTRAIEIEVEDEPDE' A
#
# COMPACT_ATOMS: atom_id res chain seq x y z
N MET A 1 -10.16 4.20 -1.35
CA MET A 1 -8.86 4.55 -1.98
C MET A 1 -7.91 3.35 -1.89
N LYS A 2 -6.94 3.20 -2.81
CA LYS A 2 -6.01 2.06 -2.82
C LYS A 2 -4.54 2.51 -2.84
N TYR A 3 -3.74 2.05 -1.88
CA TYR A 3 -2.28 2.17 -1.89
C TYR A 3 -1.63 0.93 -2.48
N PHE A 4 -0.54 1.11 -3.22
CA PHE A 4 0.02 0.04 -4.04
C PHE A 4 1.54 0.17 -4.17
N VAL A 5 2.26 -0.93 -4.01
CA VAL A 5 3.69 -0.99 -4.35
C VAL A 5 4.04 -2.32 -5.00
N LEU A 6 4.75 -2.25 -6.14
CA LEU A 6 5.26 -3.43 -6.83
C LEU A 6 6.47 -4.01 -6.09
N ILE A 7 6.49 -5.33 -5.99
CA ILE A 7 7.60 -6.11 -5.45
C ILE A 7 8.42 -6.67 -6.62
N PRO A 8 9.71 -6.34 -6.71
CA PRO A 8 10.56 -6.83 -7.81
C PRO A 8 10.74 -8.35 -7.79
N ASP A 9 11.11 -8.92 -8.95
CA ASP A 9 11.46 -10.34 -9.03
C ASP A 9 12.73 -10.66 -8.22
N LYS A 10 12.72 -11.81 -7.53
CA LYS A 10 13.78 -12.26 -6.61
C LYS A 10 14.25 -11.14 -5.66
N ALA A 11 13.30 -10.40 -5.08
CA ALA A 11 13.56 -9.28 -4.19
C ALA A 11 14.52 -9.67 -3.05
N LYS A 12 15.60 -8.90 -2.89
CA LYS A 12 16.42 -8.97 -1.68
C LYS A 12 15.73 -8.18 -0.56
N VAL A 13 16.13 -8.41 0.68
CA VAL A 13 15.60 -7.70 1.85
C VAL A 13 15.66 -6.17 1.65
N ARG A 14 16.76 -5.64 1.09
CA ARG A 14 16.89 -4.21 0.79
C ARG A 14 15.77 -3.67 -0.12
N ASN A 15 15.33 -4.46 -1.09
CA ASN A 15 14.25 -4.07 -2.00
C ASN A 15 12.93 -4.00 -1.25
N MET A 16 12.68 -4.97 -0.34
CA MET A 16 11.48 -4.96 0.50
C MET A 16 11.45 -3.76 1.43
N VAL A 17 12.58 -3.37 2.03
CA VAL A 17 12.67 -2.16 2.85
C VAL A 17 12.26 -0.93 2.02
N CYS A 18 12.78 -0.78 0.80
CA CYS A 18 12.38 0.32 -0.08
C CYS A 18 10.89 0.28 -0.45
N CYS A 19 10.33 -0.89 -0.75
CA CYS A 19 8.90 -1.04 -1.06
C CYS A 19 8.03 -0.62 0.14
N LEU A 20 8.38 -1.03 1.36
CA LEU A 20 7.64 -0.68 2.57
C LEU A 20 7.77 0.82 2.91
N GLN A 21 8.94 1.40 2.72
CA GLN A 21 9.14 2.86 2.87
C GLN A 21 8.31 3.66 1.85
N SER A 22 8.23 3.19 0.61
CA SER A 22 7.38 3.80 -0.41
C SER A 22 5.90 3.71 -0.02
N LEU A 23 5.45 2.54 0.46
CA LEU A 23 4.08 2.35 0.91
C LEU A 23 3.72 3.26 2.09
N LEU A 24 4.61 3.35 3.09
CA LEU A 24 4.49 4.31 4.21
C LEU A 24 4.39 5.75 3.72
N SER A 25 5.26 6.16 2.78
CA SER A 25 5.24 7.51 2.22
C SER A 25 3.93 7.81 1.49
N GLN A 26 3.36 6.83 0.79
CA GLN A 26 2.05 6.99 0.14
C GLN A 26 0.93 7.15 1.16
N MET A 27 0.90 6.32 2.21
CA MET A 27 -0.13 6.39 3.26
C MET A 27 -0.05 7.69 4.05
N ASN A 28 1.15 8.19 4.34
CA ASN A 28 1.34 9.46 5.04
C ASN A 28 0.95 10.70 4.22
N ARG A 29 0.66 10.56 2.93
CA ARG A 29 0.14 11.67 2.09
C ARG A 29 -1.36 11.84 2.20
N THR A 30 -2.06 10.91 2.84
CA THR A 30 -3.49 11.05 3.05
C THR A 30 -3.78 12.07 4.13
N GLU A 31 -4.79 12.91 3.87
CA GLU A 31 -5.22 13.99 4.76
C GLU A 31 -5.81 13.47 6.08
N ASN A 32 -6.38 12.27 6.06
CA ASN A 32 -7.03 11.62 7.19
C ASN A 32 -6.45 10.22 7.47
N LEU A 33 -5.55 10.14 8.46
CA LEU A 33 -4.92 8.87 8.87
C LEU A 33 -5.87 7.96 9.68
N ASP A 34 -7.04 8.44 10.08
CA ASP A 34 -8.04 7.67 10.83
C ASP A 34 -8.98 6.86 9.89
N LYS A 35 -8.74 6.88 8.57
CA LYS A 35 -9.48 6.03 7.62
C LYS A 35 -9.33 4.55 7.96
N THR A 36 -10.46 3.85 7.99
CA THR A 36 -10.47 2.41 8.21
C THR A 36 -9.78 1.68 7.07
N VAL A 37 -8.83 0.80 7.42
CA VAL A 37 -8.27 -0.17 6.48
C VAL A 37 -9.26 -1.31 6.28
N THR A 38 -9.72 -1.50 5.05
CA THR A 38 -10.71 -2.54 4.68
C THR A 38 -10.07 -3.78 4.08
N GLY A 39 -8.82 -3.69 3.64
CA GLY A 39 -8.11 -4.83 3.07
C GLY A 39 -6.60 -4.67 3.01
N ILE A 40 -5.88 -5.76 3.26
CA ILE A 40 -4.42 -5.85 3.06
C ILE A 40 -4.13 -7.17 2.35
N ARG A 41 -3.48 -7.11 1.18
CA ARG A 41 -3.14 -8.32 0.43
C ARG A 41 -1.84 -8.20 -0.36
N ILE A 42 -1.21 -9.36 -0.57
CA ILE A 42 -0.16 -9.51 -1.58
C ILE A 42 -0.81 -10.08 -2.84
N ASN A 43 -0.94 -9.26 -3.88
CA ASN A 43 -1.41 -9.70 -5.18
C ASN A 43 -0.31 -10.53 -5.85
N LYS A 44 -0.53 -11.83 -6.01
CA LYS A 44 0.46 -12.76 -6.58
C LYS A 44 0.61 -12.62 -8.09
N GLN A 45 -0.41 -12.11 -8.80
CA GLN A 45 -0.36 -11.92 -10.26
C GLN A 45 0.48 -10.69 -10.62
N THR A 46 0.22 -9.56 -9.97
CA THR A 46 0.96 -8.31 -10.19
C THR A 46 2.18 -8.16 -9.29
N ARG A 47 2.34 -9.08 -8.32
CA ARG A 47 3.38 -9.06 -7.28
C ARG A 47 3.42 -7.73 -6.53
N ALA A 48 2.29 -7.36 -5.95
CA ALA A 48 2.18 -6.08 -5.26
C ALA A 48 1.66 -6.24 -3.84
N ILE A 49 2.05 -5.33 -2.95
CA ILE A 49 1.31 -5.10 -1.71
C ILE A 49 0.22 -4.09 -2.02
N GLU A 50 -1.01 -4.45 -1.66
CA GLU A 50 -2.19 -3.62 -1.85
C GLU A 50 -2.85 -3.38 -0.49
N ILE A 51 -3.11 -2.11 -0.18
CA ILE A 51 -3.88 -1.70 1.00
C ILE A 51 -5.11 -0.93 0.50
N GLU A 52 -6.28 -1.39 0.90
CA GLU A 52 -7.57 -0.77 0.64
C GLU A 52 -8.03 -0.05 1.90
N VAL A 53 -8.47 1.20 1.72
CA VAL A 53 -9.07 2.01 2.78
C VAL A 53 -10.46 2.47 2.33
N GLU A 54 -11.35 2.68 3.29
CA GLU A 54 -12.69 3.25 3.04
C GLU A 54 -12.59 4.52 2.19
N ASP A 55 -13.49 4.64 1.21
CA ASP A 55 -13.72 5.91 0.54
C ASP A 55 -14.43 6.84 1.53
N GLU A 56 -14.01 8.09 1.59
CA GLU A 56 -14.79 9.07 2.35
C GLU A 56 -16.15 9.20 1.66
N PRO A 57 -17.26 9.19 2.42
CA PRO A 57 -18.55 9.52 1.82
C PRO A 57 -18.42 10.91 1.21
N ASP A 58 -18.65 11.00 -0.10
CA ASP A 58 -18.79 12.29 -0.79
C ASP A 58 -19.90 13.06 -0.06
N GLU A 59 -19.56 14.16 0.61
CA GLU A 59 -20.56 15.10 1.17
C GLU A 59 -21.44 15.69 0.07
#